data_AF-A0A2D4GL31-F1
#
_entry.id   AF-A0A2D4GL31-F1
#
_cell.length_a   1.000
_cell.length_b   1.000
_cell.length_c   1.000
_cell.angle_alpha   90.00
_cell.angle_beta   90.00
_cell.angle_gamma   90.00
#
_symmetry.space_group_name_H-M   'P 1'
#
loop_
_entity.id
_entity.type
_entity.pdbx_description
1 polymer ?
#
loop_
_entity_poly.entity_id
_entity_poly.type
_entity_poly.pdbx_seq_one_letter_code
_entity_poly.pdbx_strand_id
1 'polypeptide(L)'
;SLVQRFKKTFKQYGKVLIPVHLLTSSIWFGTFYYAALKGVNVVPFLEFIGLPESIVNILKHSQSGNALTAYALYKIATPARYTVTLGGTSITVKYLRKHGYMSTPPPVKEYIQDRMEETKERISGKMEETRDMISGKMEETKEKLTEKMEETKERITEKIQETKEKVSFIKKKE
;
A
#
# COMPACT_ATOMS: atom_id res chain seq x y z
N SER A 1 -6.95 -2.94 -4.51
CA SER A 1 -6.95 -4.43 -4.49
C SER A 1 -8.12 -4.97 -3.66
N LEU A 2 -8.67 -6.16 -3.98
CA LEU A 2 -9.74 -6.84 -3.21
C LEU A 2 -9.37 -7.00 -1.73
N VAL A 3 -8.08 -7.26 -1.46
CA VAL A 3 -7.53 -7.41 -0.10
C VAL A 3 -7.57 -6.10 0.68
N GLN A 4 -7.30 -4.97 0.03
CA GLN A 4 -7.42 -3.64 0.66
C GLN A 4 -8.87 -3.32 1.00
N ARG A 5 -9.81 -3.65 0.09
CA ARG A 5 -11.26 -3.50 0.35
C ARG A 5 -11.70 -4.39 1.51
N PHE A 6 -11.22 -5.63 1.57
CA PHE A 6 -11.51 -6.54 2.68
C PHE A 6 -10.96 -6.01 4.01
N LYS A 7 -9.68 -5.61 4.08
CA LYS A 7 -9.09 -5.00 5.29
C LYS A 7 -9.88 -3.78 5.76
N LYS A 8 -10.30 -2.92 4.82
CA LYS A 8 -11.09 -1.72 5.12
C LYS A 8 -12.47 -2.08 5.69
N THR A 9 -13.20 -2.98 5.04
CA THR A 9 -14.52 -3.45 5.53
C THR A 9 -14.39 -4.20 6.85
N PHE A 10 -13.31 -4.95 7.06
CA PHE A 10 -13.03 -5.65 8.30
C PHE A 10 -12.78 -4.67 9.47
N LYS A 11 -12.01 -3.61 9.26
CA LYS A 11 -11.75 -2.58 10.28
C LYS A 11 -13.03 -1.81 10.66
N GLN A 12 -13.87 -1.48 9.68
CA GLN A 12 -15.08 -0.68 9.89
C GLN A 12 -16.30 -1.50 10.36
N TYR A 13 -16.43 -2.74 9.91
CA TYR A 13 -17.63 -3.56 10.10
C TYR A 13 -17.32 -4.97 10.60
N GLY A 14 -16.15 -5.20 11.22
CA GLY A 14 -15.69 -6.52 11.68
C GLY A 14 -16.73 -7.28 12.51
N LYS A 15 -17.46 -6.59 13.41
CA LYS A 15 -18.53 -7.18 14.23
C LYS A 15 -19.67 -7.80 13.42
N VAL A 16 -19.94 -7.28 12.22
CA VAL A 16 -21.00 -7.76 11.32
C VAL A 16 -20.43 -8.71 10.28
N LEU A 17 -19.21 -8.42 9.80
CA LEU A 17 -18.55 -9.22 8.80
C LEU A 17 -18.23 -10.63 9.33
N ILE A 18 -17.78 -10.77 10.58
CA ILE A 18 -17.47 -12.08 11.18
C ILE A 18 -18.69 -13.01 11.18
N PRO A 19 -19.86 -12.63 11.76
CA PRO A 19 -21.03 -13.50 11.75
C PRO A 19 -21.55 -13.74 10.33
N VAL A 20 -21.55 -12.72 9.46
CA VAL A 20 -21.94 -12.90 8.05
C VAL A 20 -21.01 -13.90 7.35
N HIS A 21 -19.70 -13.82 7.56
CA HIS A 21 -18.72 -14.72 6.97
C HIS A 21 -18.88 -16.16 7.46
N LEU A 22 -19.18 -16.35 8.74
CA LEU A 22 -19.45 -17.68 9.29
C LEU A 22 -20.71 -18.27 8.65
N LEU A 23 -21.81 -17.50 8.60
CA LEU A 23 -23.07 -17.91 7.98
C LEU A 23 -22.89 -18.26 6.50
N THR A 24 -22.28 -17.38 5.71
CA THR A 24 -22.06 -17.63 4.28
C THR A 24 -21.14 -18.81 4.06
N SER A 25 -20.11 -18.99 4.89
CA SER A 25 -19.20 -20.12 4.81
C SER A 25 -19.89 -21.45 5.12
N SER A 26 -20.77 -21.48 6.13
CA SER A 26 -21.59 -22.66 6.44
C SER A 26 -22.54 -23.00 5.30
N ILE A 27 -23.16 -22.00 4.67
CA ILE A 27 -24.02 -22.20 3.49
C ILE A 27 -23.21 -22.81 2.34
N TRP A 28 -22.07 -22.20 1.97
CA TRP A 28 -21.22 -22.72 0.90
C TRP A 28 -20.76 -24.15 1.18
N PHE A 29 -20.28 -24.43 2.40
CA PHE A 29 -19.86 -25.78 2.78
C PHE A 29 -21.02 -26.78 2.73
N GLY A 30 -22.20 -26.42 3.25
CA GLY A 30 -23.39 -27.26 3.20
C GLY A 30 -23.86 -27.53 1.76
N THR A 31 -23.87 -26.51 0.91
CA THR A 31 -24.22 -26.65 -0.51
C THR A 31 -23.26 -27.59 -1.23
N PHE A 32 -21.94 -27.45 -1.01
CA PHE A 32 -20.96 -28.35 -1.63
C PHE A 32 -20.98 -29.76 -1.05
N TYR A 33 -21.25 -29.90 0.24
CA TYR A 33 -21.41 -31.22 0.85
C TYR A 33 -22.63 -31.94 0.30
N TYR A 34 -23.76 -31.24 0.15
CA TYR A 34 -24.94 -31.79 -0.49
C TYR A 34 -24.70 -32.15 -1.97
N ALA A 35 -24.01 -31.28 -2.71
CA ALA A 35 -23.60 -31.55 -4.09
C ALA A 35 -22.69 -32.80 -4.19
N ALA A 36 -21.74 -32.95 -3.26
CA ALA A 36 -20.86 -34.11 -3.20
C ALA A 36 -21.65 -35.39 -2.89
N LEU A 37 -22.62 -35.35 -1.96
CA LEU A 37 -23.52 -36.48 -1.69
C LEU A 37 -24.35 -36.88 -2.92
N LYS A 38 -24.68 -35.93 -3.79
CA LYS A 38 -25.38 -36.16 -5.06
C LYS A 38 -24.43 -36.61 -6.19
N GLY A 39 -23.15 -36.79 -5.91
CA GLY A 39 -22.18 -37.30 -6.88
C GLY A 39 -21.70 -36.25 -7.89
N VAL A 40 -21.71 -34.95 -7.52
CA VAL A 40 -21.14 -33.91 -8.39
C VAL A 40 -19.65 -34.17 -8.60
N ASN A 41 -19.28 -34.45 -9.85
CA ASN A 41 -17.89 -34.68 -10.25
C ASN A 41 -17.10 -33.37 -10.22
N VAL A 42 -16.20 -33.26 -9.25
CA VAL A 42 -15.23 -32.15 -9.14
C VAL A 42 -14.02 -32.29 -10.06
N VAL A 43 -13.86 -33.48 -10.63
CA VAL A 43 -12.74 -33.87 -11.52
C VAL A 43 -12.46 -32.81 -12.61
N PRO A 44 -13.45 -32.30 -13.36
CA PRO A 44 -13.20 -31.31 -14.41
C PRO A 44 -12.64 -29.98 -13.87
N PHE A 45 -12.99 -29.61 -12.64
CA PHE A 45 -12.49 -28.39 -11.98
C PHE A 45 -11.11 -28.58 -11.35
N LEU A 46 -10.78 -29.78 -10.89
CA LEU A 46 -9.43 -30.10 -10.38
C LEU A 46 -8.41 -30.22 -11.51
N GLU A 47 -8.81 -30.80 -12.64
CA GLU A 47 -8.01 -30.86 -13.87
C GLU A 47 -7.72 -29.45 -14.41
N PHE A 48 -8.71 -28.55 -14.37
CA PHE A 48 -8.53 -27.14 -14.75
C PHE A 48 -7.49 -26.40 -13.88
N ILE A 49 -7.25 -26.87 -12.65
CA ILE A 49 -6.30 -26.27 -11.69
C ILE A 49 -4.94 -27.01 -11.71
N GLY A 50 -4.81 -28.10 -12.47
CA GLY A 50 -3.55 -28.83 -12.67
C GLY A 50 -3.13 -29.74 -11.51
N LEU A 51 -4.07 -30.27 -10.72
CA LEU A 51 -3.76 -31.22 -9.65
C LEU A 51 -3.53 -32.65 -10.20
N PRO A 52 -2.57 -33.41 -9.65
CA PRO A 52 -2.24 -34.75 -10.12
C PRO A 52 -3.37 -35.77 -9.88
N GLU A 53 -3.62 -36.63 -10.87
CA GLU A 53 -4.71 -37.62 -10.90
C GLU A 53 -4.78 -38.56 -9.68
N SER A 54 -3.63 -38.84 -9.05
CA SER A 54 -3.57 -39.69 -7.85
C SER A 54 -4.41 -39.14 -6.69
N ILE A 55 -4.48 -37.82 -6.53
CA ILE A 55 -5.31 -37.18 -5.49
C ILE A 55 -6.80 -37.30 -5.86
N VAL A 56 -7.11 -37.19 -7.15
CA VAL A 56 -8.47 -37.26 -7.70
C VAL A 56 -9.08 -38.65 -7.54
N ASN A 57 -8.29 -39.71 -7.75
CA ASN A 57 -8.76 -41.09 -7.57
C ASN A 57 -9.03 -41.44 -6.11
N ILE A 58 -8.22 -40.92 -5.17
CA ILE A 58 -8.44 -41.10 -3.73
C ILE A 58 -9.73 -40.38 -3.28
N LEU A 59 -10.02 -39.21 -3.86
CA LEU A 59 -11.25 -38.44 -3.65
C LEU A 59 -12.52 -39.18 -4.12
N LYS A 60 -12.42 -39.95 -5.21
CA LYS A 60 -13.57 -40.61 -5.87
C LYS A 60 -14.02 -41.92 -5.20
N HIS A 61 -13.11 -42.68 -4.61
CA HIS A 61 -13.38 -44.07 -4.19
C HIS A 61 -13.60 -44.27 -2.69
N SER A 62 -13.45 -43.24 -1.86
CA SER A 62 -13.66 -43.35 -0.41
C SER A 62 -15.05 -42.86 0.02
N GLN A 63 -15.68 -43.51 0.99
CA GLN A 63 -16.86 -42.99 1.71
C GLN A 63 -16.58 -41.62 2.37
N SER A 64 -15.33 -41.36 2.77
CA SER A 64 -14.88 -40.03 3.22
C SER A 64 -14.59 -39.04 2.08
N GLY A 65 -14.65 -39.50 0.83
CA GLY A 65 -14.42 -38.73 -0.39
C GLY A 65 -15.42 -37.60 -0.60
N ASN A 66 -16.66 -37.73 -0.11
CA ASN A 66 -17.68 -36.69 -0.23
C ASN A 66 -17.32 -35.42 0.58
N ALA A 67 -16.84 -35.59 1.82
CA ALA A 67 -16.39 -34.47 2.64
C ALA A 67 -15.14 -33.80 2.04
N LEU A 68 -14.24 -34.62 1.51
CA LEU A 68 -13.01 -34.15 0.88
C LEU A 68 -13.28 -33.42 -0.45
N THR A 69 -14.25 -33.91 -1.22
CA THR A 69 -14.79 -33.30 -2.45
C THR A 69 -15.45 -31.95 -2.16
N ALA A 70 -16.27 -31.90 -1.11
CA ALA A 70 -16.89 -30.66 -0.65
C ALA A 70 -15.85 -29.63 -0.21
N TYR A 71 -14.80 -30.06 0.49
CA TYR A 71 -13.70 -29.19 0.89
C TYR A 71 -12.89 -28.67 -0.31
N ALA A 72 -12.66 -29.51 -1.33
CA ALA A 72 -12.02 -29.10 -2.56
C ALA A 72 -12.82 -28.00 -3.27
N LEU A 73 -14.14 -28.21 -3.45
CA LEU A 73 -15.04 -27.18 -4.00
C LEU A 73 -15.06 -25.91 -3.17
N TYR A 74 -15.09 -26.04 -1.84
CA TYR A 74 -15.03 -24.91 -0.93
C TYR A 74 -13.76 -24.07 -1.11
N LYS A 75 -12.61 -24.73 -1.28
CA LYS A 75 -11.34 -24.04 -1.58
C LYS A 75 -11.38 -23.33 -2.93
N ILE A 76 -11.90 -23.98 -3.97
CA ILE A 76 -12.00 -23.40 -5.31
C ILE A 76 -12.94 -22.19 -5.34
N ALA A 77 -14.05 -22.27 -4.61
CA ALA A 77 -15.03 -21.19 -4.51
C ALA A 77 -14.62 -20.06 -3.57
N THR A 78 -13.45 -20.14 -2.92
CA THR A 78 -12.94 -19.10 -2.01
C THR A 78 -13.06 -17.67 -2.54
N PRO A 79 -12.60 -17.32 -3.76
CA PRO A 79 -12.80 -15.97 -4.31
C PRO A 79 -14.28 -15.58 -4.38
N ALA A 80 -15.16 -16.45 -4.85
CA ALA A 80 -16.61 -16.20 -4.90
C ALA A 80 -17.23 -16.09 -3.48
N ARG A 81 -16.79 -16.90 -2.53
CA ARG A 81 -17.24 -16.86 -1.14
C ARG A 81 -16.88 -15.52 -0.48
N TYR A 82 -15.66 -15.03 -0.69
CA TYR A 82 -15.23 -13.74 -0.16
C TYR A 82 -15.95 -12.57 -0.82
N THR A 83 -16.22 -12.63 -2.14
CA THR A 83 -16.98 -11.56 -2.82
C THR A 83 -18.43 -11.51 -2.32
N VAL A 84 -19.10 -12.66 -2.19
CA VAL A 84 -20.46 -12.75 -1.64
C VAL A 84 -20.50 -12.26 -0.19
N THR A 85 -19.51 -12.64 0.64
CA THR A 85 -19.43 -12.16 2.02
C THR A 85 -19.29 -10.63 2.08
N LEU A 86 -18.45 -10.03 1.25
CA LEU A 86 -18.25 -8.57 1.22
C LEU A 86 -19.50 -7.82 0.76
N GLY A 87 -20.18 -8.33 -0.27
CA GLY A 87 -21.46 -7.80 -0.73
C GLY A 87 -22.56 -7.94 0.32
N GLY A 88 -22.70 -9.15 0.87
CA GLY A 88 -23.66 -9.47 1.93
C GLY A 88 -23.45 -8.65 3.20
N THR A 89 -22.19 -8.42 3.60
CA THR A 89 -21.85 -7.53 4.73
C THR A 89 -22.32 -6.11 4.45
N SER A 90 -22.10 -5.58 3.24
CA SER A 90 -22.51 -4.22 2.87
C SER A 90 -24.04 -4.05 2.93
N ILE A 91 -24.79 -5.05 2.46
CA ILE A 91 -26.26 -5.07 2.52
C ILE A 91 -26.74 -5.19 3.97
N THR A 92 -26.14 -6.10 4.74
CA THR A 92 -26.47 -6.36 6.15
C THR A 92 -26.23 -5.12 6.99
N VAL A 93 -25.12 -4.41 6.77
CA VAL A 93 -24.83 -3.12 7.41
C VAL A 93 -25.89 -2.07 7.08
N LYS A 94 -26.30 -1.97 5.81
CA LYS A 94 -27.36 -1.05 5.38
C LYS A 94 -28.70 -1.36 6.05
N TYR A 95 -29.04 -2.64 6.18
CA TYR A 95 -30.26 -3.12 6.83
C TYR A 95 -30.27 -2.85 8.33
N LEU A 96 -29.19 -3.20 9.03
CA LEU A 96 -29.03 -2.99 10.48
C LEU A 96 -29.02 -1.49 10.82
N ARG A 97 -28.46 -0.64 9.95
CA ARG A 97 -28.54 0.82 10.10
C ARG A 97 -29.98 1.32 9.98
N LYS A 98 -30.75 0.83 9.01
CA LYS A 98 -32.16 1.23 8.80
C LYS A 98 -33.03 0.92 10.01
N HIS A 99 -32.71 -0.15 10.75
CA HIS A 99 -33.45 -0.60 11.93
C HIS A 99 -32.84 -0.12 13.25
N GLY A 100 -31.84 0.75 13.24
CA GLY A 100 -31.26 1.34 14.45
C GLY A 100 -30.33 0.44 15.26
N TYR A 101 -30.03 -0.78 14.80
CA TYR A 101 -29.17 -1.74 15.52
C TYR A 101 -27.66 -1.48 15.35
N MET A 102 -27.27 -0.46 14.57
CA MET A 102 -25.88 -0.01 14.45
C MET A 102 -25.80 1.51 14.31
N SER A 103 -25.03 2.15 15.20
CA SER A 103 -24.59 3.53 15.02
C SER A 103 -23.61 3.63 13.85
N THR A 104 -23.74 4.68 13.04
CA THR A 104 -22.75 5.04 12.03
C THR A 104 -21.35 5.05 12.64
N PRO A 105 -20.37 4.27 12.14
CA PRO A 105 -18.98 4.59 12.44
C PRO A 105 -18.74 6.01 11.89
N PRO A 106 -18.09 6.91 12.63
CA PRO A 106 -17.88 8.29 12.18
C PRO A 106 -17.09 8.26 10.85
N PRO A 107 -17.69 8.62 9.70
CA PRO A 107 -17.11 8.31 8.40
C PRO A 107 -16.23 9.44 7.83
N VAL A 108 -15.76 10.36 8.67
CA VAL A 108 -15.04 11.56 8.19
C VAL A 108 -13.67 11.71 8.84
N LYS A 109 -13.53 11.48 10.16
CA LYS A 109 -12.23 11.66 10.83
C LYS A 109 -11.17 10.69 10.33
N GLU A 110 -11.41 9.38 10.29
CA GLU A 110 -10.41 8.43 9.77
C GLU A 110 -10.17 8.58 8.26
N TYR A 111 -11.21 8.91 7.47
CA TYR A 111 -11.04 9.13 6.03
C TYR A 111 -10.20 10.38 5.72
N ILE A 112 -10.45 11.47 6.46
CA ILE A 112 -9.65 12.69 6.37
C ILE A 112 -8.26 12.46 6.93
N GLN A 113 -8.11 11.70 8.03
CA GLN A 113 -6.82 11.44 8.66
C GLN A 113 -5.92 10.57 7.78
N ASP A 114 -6.41 9.49 7.16
CA ASP A 114 -5.64 8.68 6.19
C ASP A 114 -5.19 9.52 4.99
N ARG A 115 -6.10 10.33 4.42
CA ARG A 115 -5.77 11.21 3.29
C ARG A 115 -4.83 12.32 3.70
N MET A 116 -4.97 12.85 4.91
CA MET A 116 -4.12 13.90 5.46
C MET A 116 -2.74 13.36 5.81
N GLU A 117 -2.62 12.11 6.24
CA GLU A 117 -1.34 11.44 6.52
C GLU A 117 -0.62 11.12 5.20
N GLU A 118 -1.31 10.54 4.21
CA GLU A 118 -0.76 10.32 2.85
C GLU A 118 -0.35 11.65 2.18
N THR A 119 -1.14 12.72 2.39
CA THR A 119 -0.84 14.06 1.86
C THR A 119 0.30 14.71 2.62
N LYS A 120 0.38 14.53 3.95
CA LYS A 120 1.47 15.04 4.78
C LYS A 120 2.80 14.38 4.42
N GLU A 121 2.83 13.07 4.20
CA GLU A 121 4.03 12.37 3.75
C GLU A 121 4.49 12.85 2.36
N ARG A 122 3.56 12.99 1.40
CA ARG A 122 3.89 13.52 0.07
C ARG A 122 4.36 14.98 0.08
N ILE A 123 3.77 15.81 0.93
CA ILE A 123 4.17 17.22 1.07
C ILE A 123 5.52 17.31 1.80
N SER A 124 5.71 16.51 2.86
CA SER A 124 6.97 16.46 3.62
C SER A 124 8.12 16.02 2.72
N GLY A 125 7.95 14.94 1.96
CA GLY A 125 8.98 14.46 1.03
C GLY A 125 9.34 15.51 -0.04
N LYS A 126 8.35 16.17 -0.64
CA LYS A 126 8.61 17.26 -1.61
C LYS A 126 9.26 18.48 -0.98
N MET A 127 8.91 18.80 0.27
CA MET A 127 9.49 19.92 1.00
C MET A 127 10.94 19.63 1.41
N GLU A 128 11.25 18.39 1.78
CA GLU A 128 12.60 17.92 2.05
C GLU A 128 13.47 17.96 0.79
N GLU A 129 12.98 17.40 -0.33
CA GLU A 129 13.66 17.51 -1.64
C GLU A 129 13.90 18.98 -2.07
N THR A 130 12.92 19.86 -1.85
CA THR A 130 13.04 21.29 -2.17
C THR A 130 14.05 21.98 -1.25
N ARG A 131 14.05 21.64 0.04
CA ARG A 131 14.99 22.18 1.03
C ARG A 131 16.42 21.77 0.70
N ASP A 132 16.64 20.52 0.34
CA ASP A 132 17.97 20.01 -0.02
C ASP A 132 18.48 20.64 -1.31
N MET A 133 17.62 20.79 -2.33
CA MET A 133 17.99 21.46 -3.57
C MET A 133 18.34 22.95 -3.36
N ILE A 134 17.58 23.67 -2.51
CA ILE A 134 17.87 25.07 -2.18
C ILE A 134 19.16 25.17 -1.37
N SER A 135 19.37 24.28 -0.39
CA SER A 135 20.58 24.25 0.41
C SER A 135 21.81 24.00 -0.45
N GLY A 136 21.76 23.02 -1.37
CA GLY A 136 22.85 22.74 -2.30
C GLY A 136 23.19 23.94 -3.19
N LYS A 137 22.19 24.59 -3.79
CA LYS A 137 22.42 25.79 -4.61
C LYS A 137 22.99 26.98 -3.81
N MET A 138 22.59 27.12 -2.55
CA MET A 138 23.06 28.19 -1.68
C MET A 138 24.52 27.97 -1.27
N GLU A 139 24.91 26.73 -0.96
CA GLU A 139 26.31 26.38 -0.69
C GLU A 139 27.19 26.60 -1.94
N GLU A 140 26.77 26.12 -3.11
CA GLU A 140 27.49 26.40 -4.38
C GLU A 140 27.65 27.90 -4.67
N THR A 141 26.63 28.70 -4.33
CA THR A 141 26.68 30.16 -4.51
C THR A 141 27.62 30.83 -3.51
N LYS A 142 27.63 30.36 -2.26
CA LYS A 142 28.57 30.84 -1.24
C LYS A 142 30.00 30.52 -1.63
N GLU A 143 30.30 29.29 -2.05
CA GLU A 143 31.64 28.90 -2.48
C GLU A 143 32.13 29.77 -3.63
N LYS A 144 31.33 29.93 -4.69
CA LYS A 144 31.68 30.79 -5.84
C LYS A 144 31.87 32.26 -5.46
N LEU A 145 31.09 32.78 -4.51
CA LEU A 145 31.26 34.14 -4.00
C LEU A 145 32.55 34.29 -3.21
N THR A 146 32.88 33.29 -2.39
CA THR A 146 34.08 33.29 -1.56
C THR A 146 35.34 33.20 -2.43
N GLU A 147 35.32 32.34 -3.44
CA GLU A 147 36.39 32.20 -4.44
C GLU A 147 36.62 33.52 -5.20
N LYS A 148 35.57 34.15 -5.74
CA LYS A 148 35.69 35.45 -6.41
C LYS A 148 36.21 36.56 -5.50
N MET A 149 35.83 36.52 -4.23
CA MET A 149 36.29 37.50 -3.24
C MET A 149 37.78 37.33 -2.94
N GLU A 150 38.26 36.10 -2.80
CA GLU A 150 39.68 35.80 -2.61
C GLU A 150 40.50 36.17 -3.86
N GLU A 151 40.06 35.81 -5.08
CA GLU A 151 40.72 36.25 -6.32
C GLU A 151 40.80 37.78 -6.42
N THR A 152 39.76 38.48 -5.96
CA THR A 152 39.73 39.96 -5.96
C THR A 152 40.72 40.53 -4.93
N LYS A 153 40.81 39.94 -3.74
CA LYS A 153 41.78 40.34 -2.72
C LYS A 153 43.21 40.14 -3.19
N GLU A 154 43.51 38.99 -3.81
CA GLU A 154 44.84 38.69 -4.33
C GLU A 154 45.25 39.71 -5.41
N ARG A 155 44.38 39.96 -6.40
CA ARG A 155 44.62 40.99 -7.44
C ARG A 155 44.82 42.39 -6.88
N ILE A 156 44.08 42.78 -5.84
CA ILE A 156 44.25 44.08 -5.18
C ILE A 156 45.60 44.12 -4.46
N THR A 157 45.97 43.05 -3.77
CA THR A 157 47.23 42.95 -3.03
C THR A 157 48.43 43.01 -3.98
N GLU A 158 48.39 42.30 -5.11
CA GLU A 158 49.41 42.37 -6.15
C GLU A 158 49.58 43.78 -6.71
N LYS A 159 48.47 44.47 -7.05
CA LYS A 159 48.53 45.85 -7.56
C LYS A 159 49.11 46.83 -6.55
N ILE A 160 48.77 46.67 -5.27
CA ILE A 160 49.32 47.48 -4.18
C ILE A 160 50.83 47.25 -4.06
N GLN A 161 51.27 46.00 -4.14
CA GLN A 161 52.68 45.64 -4.05
C GLN A 161 53.48 46.16 -5.26
N GLU A 162 52.97 46.00 -6.48
CA GLU A 162 53.57 46.52 -7.71
C GLU A 162 53.69 48.07 -7.65
N THR A 163 52.68 48.75 -7.11
CA THR A 163 52.70 50.21 -6.93
C THR A 163 53.74 50.61 -5.88
N LYS A 164 53.82 49.89 -4.75
CA LYS A 164 54.80 50.14 -3.69
C LYS A 164 56.24 49.94 -4.18
N GLU A 165 56.48 48.90 -4.98
CA GLU A 165 57.77 48.66 -5.62
C GLU A 165 58.13 49.78 -6.58
N LYS A 166 57.23 50.15 -7.52
CA LYS A 166 57.45 51.28 -8.45
C LYS A 166 57.77 52.59 -7.71
N VAL A 167 57.04 52.90 -6.65
CA VAL A 167 57.28 54.10 -5.82
C VAL A 167 58.64 54.03 -5.10
N SER A 168 59.03 52.85 -4.62
CA SER A 168 60.35 52.66 -3.97
C SER A 168 61.53 52.81 -4.94
N PHE A 169 61.37 52.44 -6.22
CA PHE A 169 62.39 52.65 -7.26
C PHE A 169 62.55 54.12 -7.65
N ILE A 170 61.47 54.90 -7.65
CA ILE A 170 61.52 56.35 -7.92
C ILE A 170 62.32 57.06 -6.81
N LYS A 171 62.05 56.69 -5.55
CA LYS A 171 62.70 57.30 -4.38
C LYS A 171 64.18 56.95 -4.18
N LYS A 172 64.70 55.98 -4.95
CA LYS A 172 66.10 55.51 -4.87
C LYS A 172 66.96 56.03 -6.02
N LYS A 173 66.36 56.76 -6.98
CA LYS A 173 67.02 57.33 -8.17
C LYS A 173 67.24 58.84 -8.09
N GLU A 174 66.71 59.51 -7.05
CA GLU A 174 67.12 60.86 -6.59
C GLU A 174 68.24 60.74 -5.55
#